data_AF-A0A0F7FH77-F1
#
_entry.id   AF-A0A0F7FH77-F1
#
_cell.length_a   1.000
_cell.length_b   1.000
_cell.length_c   1.000
_cell.angle_alpha   90.00
_cell.angle_beta   90.00
_cell.angle_gamma   90.00
#
_symmetry.space_group_name_H-M   'P 1'
#
loop_
_entity.id
_entity.type
_entity.pdbx_description
1 polymer ?
#
loop_
_entity_poly.entity_id
_entity_poly.type
_entity_poly.pdbx_seq_one_letter_code
_entity_poly.pdbx_strand_id
1 'polypeptide(L)'
;MVFVNSTKPSRLLRHWLQNIDETVDEAELWVSSGKPEHWQWSLKYSEYVENGYTYWGTRLNISSLRDFCGEIKNVHAASLNKMLEELMHGKKPQIVLFYVSETGIVGAGLVTSFEFDFSNLFWPEEKSSGDVEFPFRFKMKILWLSPFDEKGGDEELTRLLKNYVRSSLQHVKDEKVVKKVKRLLKERIKEV
;
A
#
# COMPACT_ATOMS: atom_id res chain seq x y z
N MET A 1 -12.70 -16.95 3.81
CA MET A 1 -12.00 -15.87 4.55
C MET A 1 -12.75 -15.63 5.85
N VAL A 2 -12.16 -16.00 6.97
CA VAL A 2 -12.76 -15.78 8.29
C VAL A 2 -12.38 -14.37 8.72
N PHE A 3 -13.32 -13.44 8.63
CA PHE A 3 -13.15 -12.08 9.14
C PHE A 3 -13.58 -12.06 10.61
N VAL A 4 -12.63 -11.85 11.52
CA VAL A 4 -12.91 -11.67 12.95
C VAL A 4 -12.95 -10.18 13.25
N ASN A 5 -14.14 -9.67 13.56
CA ASN A 5 -14.44 -8.25 13.77
C ASN A 5 -13.91 -7.69 15.12
N SER A 6 -12.79 -8.22 15.62
CA SER A 6 -12.29 -7.97 16.98
C SER A 6 -10.79 -7.67 16.99
N THR A 7 -10.34 -6.72 16.18
CA THR A 7 -8.99 -6.17 16.33
C THR A 7 -9.08 -4.74 16.86
N LYS A 8 -8.81 -4.58 18.15
CA LYS A 8 -8.59 -3.25 18.72
C LYS A 8 -7.29 -2.71 18.12
N PRO A 9 -7.30 -1.54 17.44
CA PRO A 9 -6.08 -0.99 16.89
C PRO A 9 -5.04 -0.77 17.99
N SER A 10 -3.78 -1.05 17.66
CA SER A 10 -2.65 -0.83 18.56
C SER A 10 -2.61 0.64 19.00
N ARG A 11 -1.92 0.92 20.11
CA ARG A 11 -1.73 2.32 20.55
C ARG A 11 -1.04 3.17 19.49
N LEU A 12 -0.05 2.58 18.80
CA LEU A 12 0.68 3.23 17.72
C LEU A 12 -0.23 3.57 16.53
N LEU A 13 -1.01 2.59 16.05
CA LEU A 13 -1.94 2.83 14.95
C LEU A 13 -3.00 3.88 15.31
N ARG A 14 -3.55 3.84 16.54
CA ARG A 14 -4.47 4.88 17.01
C ARG A 14 -3.84 6.26 17.02
N HIS A 15 -2.62 6.38 17.50
CA HIS A 15 -1.89 7.64 17.51
C HIS A 15 -1.71 8.20 16.11
N TRP A 16 -1.34 7.36 15.14
CA TRP A 16 -1.22 7.77 13.74
C TRP A 16 -2.55 8.24 13.14
N LEU A 17 -3.62 7.47 13.33
CA LEU A 17 -4.94 7.81 12.77
C LEU A 17 -5.54 9.07 13.41
N GLN A 18 -5.19 9.38 14.66
CA GLN A 18 -5.65 10.60 15.36
C GLN A 18 -4.86 11.85 14.97
N ASN A 19 -3.64 11.70 14.45
CA ASN A 19 -2.75 12.82 14.08
C ASN A 19 -2.29 12.62 12.63
N ILE A 20 -3.24 12.73 11.69
CA ILE A 20 -2.98 12.37 10.29
C ILE A 20 -1.91 13.24 9.64
N ASP A 21 -1.87 14.53 9.95
CA ASP A 21 -0.89 15.46 9.40
C ASP A 21 0.53 15.11 9.85
N GLU A 22 0.71 14.85 11.15
CA GLU A 22 1.98 14.40 11.72
C GLU A 22 2.39 13.05 11.14
N THR A 23 1.43 12.13 11.01
CA THR A 23 1.65 10.82 10.38
C THR A 23 2.14 10.97 8.95
N VAL A 24 1.53 11.85 8.15
CA VAL A 24 1.97 12.12 6.78
C VAL A 24 3.37 12.75 6.78
N ASP A 25 3.66 13.65 7.72
CA ASP A 25 4.97 14.30 7.84
C ASP A 25 6.08 13.33 8.22
N GLU A 26 5.81 12.31 9.04
CA GLU A 26 6.76 11.27 9.41
C GLU A 26 6.85 10.12 8.40
N ALA A 27 5.81 9.94 7.58
CA ALA A 27 5.68 8.75 6.74
C ALA A 27 6.78 8.60 5.69
N GLU A 28 7.19 7.36 5.46
CA GLU A 28 7.88 6.98 4.24
C GLU A 28 6.82 6.75 3.14
N LEU A 29 7.10 7.27 1.94
CA LEU A 29 6.16 7.24 0.83
C LEU A 29 6.52 6.19 -0.20
N TRP A 30 5.52 5.44 -0.62
CA TRP A 30 5.64 4.37 -1.59
C TRP A 30 4.59 4.54 -2.67
N VAL A 31 4.88 4.07 -3.88
CA VAL A 31 3.90 4.00 -4.97
C VAL A 31 3.78 2.56 -5.40
N SER A 32 2.54 2.07 -5.51
CA SER A 32 2.28 0.72 -5.98
C SER A 32 1.44 0.73 -7.25
N SER A 33 1.99 0.18 -8.33
CA SER A 33 1.29 0.00 -9.60
C SER A 33 0.57 -1.34 -9.64
N GLY A 34 -0.69 -1.34 -10.05
CA GLY A 34 -1.50 -2.56 -10.15
C GLY A 34 -2.43 -2.60 -11.35
N LYS A 35 -2.89 -3.80 -11.71
CA LYS A 35 -3.98 -3.98 -12.66
C LYS A 35 -5.26 -3.35 -12.08
N PRO A 36 -6.09 -2.65 -12.90
CA PRO A 36 -7.35 -2.07 -12.42
C PRO A 36 -8.23 -3.07 -11.68
N GLU A 37 -8.35 -4.30 -12.20
CA GLU A 37 -9.16 -5.37 -11.58
C GLU A 37 -8.67 -5.75 -10.19
N HIS A 38 -7.35 -5.76 -9.95
CA HIS A 38 -6.78 -6.07 -8.64
C HIS A 38 -7.14 -4.97 -7.64
N TRP A 39 -7.01 -3.70 -8.05
CA TRP A 39 -7.41 -2.58 -7.21
C TRP A 39 -8.90 -2.56 -6.94
N GLN A 40 -9.75 -2.86 -7.91
CA GLN A 40 -11.19 -2.99 -7.70
C GLN A 40 -11.51 -4.07 -6.65
N TRP A 41 -10.85 -5.22 -6.71
CA TRP A 41 -11.03 -6.28 -5.70
C TRP A 41 -10.55 -5.85 -4.32
N SER A 42 -9.37 -5.24 -4.25
CA SER A 42 -8.80 -4.72 -3.01
C SER A 42 -9.68 -3.63 -2.39
N LEU A 43 -10.25 -2.72 -3.18
CA LEU A 43 -11.13 -1.67 -2.67
C LEU A 43 -12.51 -2.22 -2.29
N LYS A 44 -13.08 -3.16 -3.05
CA LYS A 44 -14.33 -3.86 -2.66
C LYS A 44 -14.19 -4.60 -1.33
N TYR A 45 -13.01 -5.15 -1.03
CA TYR A 45 -12.75 -5.73 0.29
C TYR A 45 -13.06 -4.75 1.43
N SER A 46 -12.70 -3.47 1.24
CA SER A 46 -12.92 -2.42 2.23
C SER A 46 -14.39 -2.09 2.46
N GLU A 47 -15.24 -2.36 1.48
CA GLU A 47 -16.68 -2.08 1.55
C GLU A 47 -17.44 -3.29 2.12
N TYR A 48 -17.05 -4.50 1.71
CA TYR A 48 -17.85 -5.71 1.94
C TYR A 48 -17.28 -6.64 3.02
N VAL A 49 -16.01 -6.51 3.38
CA VAL A 49 -15.34 -7.43 4.32
C VAL A 49 -14.86 -6.70 5.56
N GLU A 50 -14.00 -5.69 5.42
CA GLU A 50 -13.47 -4.94 6.55
C GLU A 50 -13.51 -3.44 6.29
N ASN A 51 -14.42 -2.75 6.98
CA ASN A 51 -14.70 -1.35 6.71
C ASN A 51 -13.44 -0.46 6.76
N GLY A 52 -13.11 0.15 5.62
CA GLY A 52 -12.02 1.10 5.47
C GLY A 52 -10.62 0.48 5.46
N TYR A 53 -10.49 -0.85 5.40
CA TYR A 53 -9.20 -1.53 5.22
C TYR A 53 -9.14 -2.24 3.88
N THR A 54 -7.95 -2.35 3.32
CA THR A 54 -7.69 -3.05 2.07
C THR A 54 -6.44 -3.90 2.15
N TYR A 55 -6.27 -4.79 1.18
CA TYR A 55 -5.10 -5.62 1.01
C TYR A 55 -4.44 -5.34 -0.32
N TRP A 56 -3.11 -5.30 -0.31
CA TRP A 56 -2.31 -5.35 -1.53
C TRP A 56 -1.23 -6.41 -1.42
N GLY A 57 -0.86 -6.99 -2.55
CA GLY A 57 0.07 -8.12 -2.61
C GLY A 57 1.17 -7.87 -3.61
N THR A 58 2.35 -8.41 -3.30
CA THR A 58 3.43 -8.51 -4.28
C THR A 58 3.75 -9.96 -4.53
N ARG A 59 4.17 -10.25 -5.77
CA ARG A 59 4.78 -11.52 -6.08
C ARG A 59 6.07 -11.62 -5.27
N LEU A 60 6.24 -12.75 -4.60
CA LEU A 60 7.52 -13.17 -4.07
C LEU A 60 7.93 -14.42 -4.81
N ASN A 61 9.16 -14.42 -5.33
CA ASN A 61 9.76 -15.66 -5.78
C ASN A 61 10.22 -16.44 -4.55
N ILE A 62 9.98 -17.75 -4.50
CA ILE A 62 10.32 -18.59 -3.32
C ILE A 62 11.84 -18.55 -3.01
N SER A 63 12.68 -18.36 -4.03
CA SER A 63 14.11 -18.08 -3.84
C SER A 63 14.35 -16.78 -3.07
N SER A 64 13.56 -15.74 -3.34
CA SER A 64 13.61 -14.45 -2.66
C SER A 64 13.15 -14.52 -1.21
N LEU A 65 12.34 -15.51 -0.81
CA LEU A 65 11.99 -15.77 0.60
C LEU A 65 13.13 -16.43 1.38
N ARG A 66 13.95 -17.27 0.73
CA ARG A 66 15.20 -17.76 1.33
C ARG A 66 16.22 -16.65 1.47
N ASP A 67 16.35 -15.81 0.44
CA ASP A 67 17.22 -14.64 0.46
C ASP A 67 16.69 -13.53 1.40
N PHE A 68 15.39 -13.51 1.70
CA PHE A 68 14.78 -12.65 2.72
C PHE A 68 15.28 -12.98 4.14
N CYS A 69 15.68 -14.23 4.37
CA CYS A 69 16.38 -14.66 5.58
C CYS A 69 17.92 -14.53 5.47
N GLY A 70 18.45 -13.94 4.38
CA GLY A 70 19.88 -13.77 4.09
C GLY A 70 20.22 -12.42 3.43
N GLU A 71 21.39 -12.32 2.77
CA GLU A 71 21.86 -11.08 2.11
C GLU A 71 21.25 -10.89 0.70
N ILE A 72 20.57 -9.76 0.47
CA ILE A 72 19.65 -9.52 -0.66
C ILE A 72 20.34 -8.89 -1.89
N LYS A 73 20.16 -9.49 -3.09
CA LYS A 73 20.65 -8.95 -4.39
C LYS A 73 19.58 -8.40 -5.35
N ASN A 74 18.28 -8.51 -5.05
CA ASN A 74 17.20 -8.05 -5.95
C ASN A 74 16.54 -6.75 -5.48
N VAL A 75 16.41 -5.76 -6.38
CA VAL A 75 15.89 -4.40 -6.10
C VAL A 75 14.45 -4.41 -5.55
N HIS A 76 13.61 -5.33 -6.03
CA HIS A 76 12.22 -5.48 -5.57
C HIS A 76 12.15 -6.03 -4.13
N ALA A 77 12.97 -7.03 -3.84
CA ALA A 77 13.11 -7.57 -2.49
C ALA A 77 13.70 -6.53 -1.54
N ALA A 78 14.70 -5.75 -1.97
CA ALA A 78 15.30 -4.70 -1.15
C ALA A 78 14.29 -3.61 -0.73
N SER A 79 13.39 -3.23 -1.64
CA SER A 79 12.33 -2.25 -1.36
C SER A 79 11.32 -2.78 -0.34
N LEU A 80 10.89 -4.03 -0.51
CA LEU A 80 9.98 -4.70 0.42
C LEU A 80 10.61 -4.90 1.81
N ASN A 81 11.88 -5.35 1.83
CA ASN A 81 12.65 -5.56 3.05
C ASN A 81 12.77 -4.28 3.86
N LYS A 82 13.08 -3.15 3.21
CA LYS A 82 13.12 -1.86 3.89
C LYS A 82 11.75 -1.48 4.49
N MET A 83 10.66 -1.67 3.75
CA MET A 83 9.31 -1.37 4.26
C MET A 83 8.96 -2.25 5.48
N LEU A 84 9.34 -3.52 5.43
CA LEU A 84 9.21 -4.46 6.55
C LEU A 84 10.08 -4.09 7.74
N GLU A 85 11.36 -3.81 7.55
CA GLU A 85 12.28 -3.39 8.62
C GLU A 85 11.76 -2.13 9.33
N GLU A 86 11.36 -1.11 8.56
CA GLU A 86 10.85 0.15 9.12
C GLU A 86 9.54 -0.06 9.91
N LEU A 87 8.63 -0.91 9.40
CA LEU A 87 7.37 -1.21 10.09
C LEU A 87 7.58 -2.12 11.32
N MET A 88 8.41 -3.17 11.20
CA MET A 88 8.70 -4.10 12.29
C MET A 88 9.45 -3.41 13.44
N HIS A 89 10.29 -2.43 13.11
CA HIS A 89 10.99 -1.63 14.12
C HIS A 89 10.13 -0.45 14.61
N GLY A 90 8.90 -0.30 14.09
CA GLY A 90 7.93 0.70 14.52
C GLY A 90 8.42 2.14 14.37
N LYS A 91 9.34 2.40 13.45
CA LYS A 91 10.07 3.68 13.39
C LYS A 91 9.27 4.77 12.69
N LYS A 92 8.57 4.42 11.61
CA LYS A 92 7.86 5.38 10.77
C LYS A 92 6.61 4.78 10.14
N PRO A 93 5.51 5.55 10.03
CA PRO A 93 4.36 5.13 9.23
C PRO A 93 4.75 4.93 7.76
N GLN A 94 4.10 3.99 7.09
CA GLN A 94 4.35 3.70 5.67
C GLN A 94 3.07 4.01 4.90
N ILE A 95 3.12 4.99 3.99
CA ILE A 95 1.98 5.34 3.13
C ILE A 95 2.25 4.87 1.71
N VAL A 96 1.34 4.07 1.17
CA VAL A 96 1.38 3.56 -0.20
C VAL A 96 0.33 4.30 -1.02
N LEU A 97 0.75 4.97 -2.09
CA LEU A 97 -0.16 5.55 -3.08
C LEU A 97 -0.53 4.51 -4.16
N PHE A 98 -1.81 4.39 -4.44
CA PHE A 98 -2.38 3.39 -5.33
C PHE A 98 -2.39 3.92 -6.76
N TYR A 99 -1.57 3.37 -7.63
CA TYR A 99 -1.53 3.73 -9.04
C TYR A 99 -2.24 2.67 -9.91
N VAL A 100 -3.17 3.15 -10.73
CA VAL A 100 -3.90 2.38 -11.73
C VAL A 100 -3.50 2.91 -13.11
N SER A 101 -3.15 2.01 -14.03
CA SER A 101 -2.83 2.41 -15.41
C SER A 101 -3.99 3.17 -16.04
N GLU A 102 -3.69 4.21 -16.82
CA GLU A 102 -4.65 5.08 -17.55
C GLU A 102 -5.55 5.98 -16.68
N THR A 103 -5.72 5.66 -15.39
CA THR A 103 -6.42 6.49 -14.40
C THR A 103 -5.46 7.36 -13.59
N GLY A 104 -4.31 6.84 -13.18
CA GLY A 104 -3.37 7.54 -12.29
C GLY A 104 -3.48 7.11 -10.83
N ILE A 105 -3.18 8.02 -9.91
CA ILE A 105 -3.25 7.80 -8.47
C ILE A 105 -4.71 7.87 -8.01
N VAL A 106 -5.25 6.77 -7.50
CA VAL A 106 -6.68 6.66 -7.13
C VAL A 106 -6.91 6.65 -5.62
N GLY A 107 -5.85 6.65 -4.82
CA GLY A 107 -5.97 6.60 -3.37
C GLY A 107 -4.62 6.44 -2.68
N ALA A 108 -4.67 6.38 -1.35
CA ALA A 108 -3.54 6.04 -0.52
C ALA A 108 -3.95 5.10 0.61
N GLY A 109 -2.98 4.38 1.17
CA GLY A 109 -3.18 3.49 2.30
C GLY A 109 -2.04 3.57 3.30
N LEU A 110 -2.38 3.68 4.58
CA LEU A 110 -1.43 3.54 5.68
C LEU A 110 -1.27 2.05 5.98
N VAL A 111 -0.04 1.52 5.84
CA VAL A 111 0.25 0.11 6.15
C VAL A 111 0.08 -0.15 7.64
N THR A 112 -0.73 -1.15 7.97
CA THR A 112 -1.05 -1.52 9.35
C THR A 112 -0.51 -2.89 9.75
N SER A 113 -0.37 -3.81 8.79
CA SER A 113 0.21 -5.13 9.03
C SER A 113 0.76 -5.76 7.75
N PHE A 114 1.67 -6.72 7.93
CA PHE A 114 2.17 -7.62 6.91
C PHE A 114 1.71 -9.04 7.18
N GLU A 115 1.41 -9.77 6.12
CA GLU A 115 0.90 -11.14 6.18
C GLU A 115 1.59 -11.99 5.10
N PHE A 116 2.04 -13.17 5.51
CA PHE A 116 2.41 -14.24 4.59
C PHE A 116 1.28 -15.24 4.53
N ASP A 117 0.57 -15.26 3.40
CA ASP A 117 -0.62 -16.08 3.20
C ASP A 117 -0.45 -16.90 1.93
N PHE A 118 -0.13 -18.18 2.12
CA PHE A 118 0.07 -19.15 1.04
C PHE A 118 -1.18 -19.98 0.74
N SER A 119 -2.31 -19.70 1.41
CA SER A 119 -3.47 -20.60 1.40
C SER A 119 -4.74 -19.93 0.90
N ASN A 120 -4.91 -18.61 1.05
CA ASN A 120 -6.13 -17.95 0.59
C ASN A 120 -5.95 -17.34 -0.80
N LEU A 121 -6.82 -17.71 -1.74
CA LEU A 121 -6.92 -17.08 -3.06
C LEU A 121 -7.71 -15.77 -2.94
N PHE A 122 -7.06 -14.64 -3.17
CA PHE A 122 -7.65 -13.32 -2.98
C PHE A 122 -8.02 -12.68 -4.32
N TRP A 123 -7.05 -12.54 -5.22
CA TRP A 123 -7.26 -11.86 -6.51
C TRP A 123 -7.90 -12.79 -7.55
N PRO A 124 -8.55 -12.24 -8.59
CA PRO A 124 -9.15 -13.04 -9.68
C PRO A 124 -8.19 -14.03 -10.31
N GLU A 125 -6.94 -13.60 -10.54
CA GLU A 125 -5.88 -14.43 -11.13
C GLU A 125 -5.63 -15.68 -10.26
N GLU A 126 -5.45 -15.52 -8.95
CA GLU A 126 -5.27 -16.62 -8.00
C GLU A 126 -6.50 -17.55 -7.93
N LYS A 127 -7.70 -16.98 -7.96
CA LYS A 127 -8.94 -17.78 -7.96
C LYS A 127 -9.12 -18.60 -9.22
N SER A 128 -8.67 -18.07 -10.35
CA SER A 128 -8.75 -18.74 -11.65
C SER A 128 -7.68 -19.82 -11.81
N SER A 129 -6.45 -19.57 -11.32
CA SER A 129 -5.36 -20.55 -11.39
C SER A 129 -5.48 -21.64 -10.33
N GLY A 130 -6.10 -21.34 -9.19
CA GLY A 130 -6.13 -22.21 -8.02
C GLY A 130 -4.88 -22.11 -7.14
N ASP A 131 -3.93 -21.25 -7.51
CA ASP A 131 -2.64 -21.09 -6.84
C ASP A 131 -2.48 -19.66 -6.29
N VAL A 132 -1.83 -19.55 -5.13
CA VAL A 132 -1.46 -18.25 -4.57
C VAL A 132 -0.26 -17.68 -5.32
N GLU A 133 -0.49 -16.60 -6.06
CA GLU A 133 0.55 -15.87 -6.79
C GLU A 133 1.19 -14.75 -5.97
N PHE A 134 0.45 -14.21 -5.00
CA PHE A 134 0.85 -13.05 -4.21
C PHE A 134 0.84 -13.41 -2.71
N PRO A 135 1.80 -14.24 -2.27
CA PRO A 135 1.80 -14.77 -0.92
C PRO A 135 2.18 -13.73 0.13
N PHE A 136 2.86 -12.65 -0.25
CA PHE A 136 3.13 -11.54 0.65
C PHE A 136 2.14 -10.43 0.44
N ARG A 137 1.41 -10.14 1.51
CA ARG A 137 0.31 -9.19 1.52
C ARG A 137 0.55 -8.17 2.61
N PHE A 138 0.13 -6.95 2.36
CA PHE A 138 0.09 -5.91 3.37
C PHE A 138 -1.30 -5.34 3.45
N LYS A 139 -1.78 -5.28 4.68
CA LYS A 139 -3.05 -4.66 5.02
C LYS A 139 -2.82 -3.18 5.23
N MET A 140 -3.75 -2.39 4.70
CA MET A 140 -3.70 -0.94 4.78
C MET A 140 -5.03 -0.38 5.25
N LYS A 141 -4.98 0.62 6.11
CA LYS A 141 -6.10 1.51 6.35
C LYS A 141 -6.17 2.50 5.19
N ILE A 142 -7.30 2.56 4.49
CA ILE A 142 -7.48 3.47 3.35
C ILE A 142 -7.48 4.92 3.86
N LEU A 143 -6.70 5.76 3.19
CA LEU A 143 -6.70 7.21 3.33
C LEU A 143 -7.36 7.77 2.08
N TRP A 144 -8.64 8.13 2.18
CA TRP A 144 -9.42 8.60 1.04
C TRP A 144 -8.91 9.97 0.59
N LEU A 145 -8.59 10.06 -0.71
CA LEU A 145 -8.11 11.29 -1.32
C LEU A 145 -9.29 12.05 -1.94
N SER A 146 -9.23 13.38 -1.92
CA SER A 146 -10.17 14.26 -2.62
C SER A 146 -9.46 15.56 -2.95
N PRO A 147 -9.59 16.13 -4.17
CA PRO A 147 -10.49 15.73 -5.25
C PRO A 147 -9.89 14.69 -6.21
N PHE A 148 -10.76 14.02 -6.98
CA PHE A 148 -10.40 13.21 -8.15
C PHE A 148 -10.87 13.89 -9.44
N ASP A 149 -10.20 13.61 -10.55
CA ASP A 149 -10.56 14.05 -11.90
C ASP A 149 -11.74 13.25 -12.48
N GLU A 150 -12.12 13.54 -13.74
CA GLU A 150 -13.21 12.85 -14.45
C GLU A 150 -12.97 11.34 -14.63
N LYS A 151 -11.71 10.89 -14.56
CA LYS A 151 -11.32 9.48 -14.64
C LYS A 151 -11.27 8.80 -13.27
N GLY A 152 -11.49 9.56 -12.19
CA GLY A 152 -11.40 9.07 -10.81
C GLY A 152 -9.97 9.03 -10.27
N GLY A 153 -9.03 9.73 -10.91
CA GLY A 153 -7.62 9.80 -10.50
C GLY A 153 -7.21 11.20 -10.06
N ASP A 154 -6.10 11.28 -9.33
CA ASP A 154 -5.49 12.54 -8.91
C ASP A 154 -4.37 12.92 -9.90
N GLU A 155 -4.67 13.84 -10.83
CA GLU A 155 -3.77 14.23 -11.91
C GLU A 155 -2.44 14.80 -11.38
N GLU A 156 -2.48 15.60 -10.31
CA GLU A 156 -1.29 16.26 -9.80
C GLU A 156 -0.34 15.29 -9.11
N LEU A 157 -0.86 14.39 -8.26
CA LEU A 157 -0.07 13.31 -7.67
C LEU A 157 0.48 12.39 -8.75
N THR A 158 -0.34 12.05 -9.74
CA THR A 158 0.06 11.21 -10.88
C THR A 158 1.24 11.82 -11.62
N ARG A 159 1.19 13.11 -11.94
CA ARG A 159 2.27 13.81 -12.63
C ARG A 159 3.56 13.87 -11.81
N LEU A 160 3.46 14.10 -10.49
CA LEU A 160 4.61 14.11 -9.58
C LEU A 160 5.25 12.73 -9.47
N LEU A 161 4.45 11.67 -9.48
CA LEU A 161 4.88 10.30 -9.22
C LEU A 161 5.15 9.48 -10.48
N LYS A 162 5.03 10.06 -11.68
CA LYS A 162 5.20 9.36 -12.97
C LYS A 162 6.51 8.57 -13.13
N ASN A 163 7.57 8.98 -12.43
CA ASN A 163 8.86 8.29 -12.48
C ASN A 163 8.93 7.07 -11.53
N TYR A 164 7.97 6.95 -10.60
CA TYR A 164 7.89 5.93 -9.56
C TYR A 164 6.84 4.84 -9.85
N VAL A 165 6.09 4.95 -10.95
CA VAL A 165 5.02 3.99 -11.33
C VAL A 165 5.50 2.87 -12.25
N ARG A 166 6.82 2.71 -12.43
CA ARG A 166 7.40 1.76 -13.40
C ARG A 166 7.37 0.30 -12.96
N SER A 167 7.12 0.01 -11.69
CA SER A 167 7.11 -1.34 -11.14
C SER A 167 6.17 -1.47 -9.95
N SER A 168 5.96 -2.70 -9.47
CA SER A 168 4.85 -3.03 -8.56
C SER A 168 4.83 -2.25 -7.25
N LEU A 169 5.99 -1.93 -6.66
CA LEU A 169 6.14 -1.16 -5.42
C LEU A 169 7.47 -0.43 -5.45
N GLN A 170 7.46 0.90 -5.32
CA GLN A 170 8.65 1.74 -5.36
C GLN A 170 8.69 2.75 -4.22
N HIS A 171 9.88 2.90 -3.62
CA HIS A 171 10.14 3.92 -2.59
C HIS A 171 10.36 5.30 -3.23
N VAL A 172 9.65 6.32 -2.75
CA VAL A 172 9.83 7.70 -3.20
C VAL A 172 10.94 8.36 -2.39
N LYS A 173 12.14 8.46 -2.98
CA LYS A 173 13.36 8.95 -2.30
C LYS A 173 13.71 10.41 -2.55
N ASP A 174 13.19 11.01 -3.62
CA ASP A 174 13.51 12.40 -3.95
C ASP A 174 12.82 13.34 -2.95
N GLU A 175 13.58 14.00 -2.09
CA GLU A 175 13.07 14.87 -1.02
C GLU A 175 12.15 15.99 -1.54
N LYS A 176 12.42 16.53 -2.74
CA LYS A 176 11.58 17.57 -3.34
C LYS A 176 10.23 16.99 -3.76
N VAL A 177 10.22 15.77 -4.29
CA VAL A 177 8.98 15.06 -4.63
C VAL A 177 8.23 14.69 -3.35
N VAL A 178 8.91 14.10 -2.36
CA VAL A 178 8.33 13.72 -1.07
C VAL A 178 7.65 14.91 -0.40
N LYS A 179 8.33 16.06 -0.28
CA LYS A 179 7.77 17.26 0.34
C LYS A 179 6.49 17.74 -0.36
N LYS A 180 6.46 17.69 -1.70
CA LYS A 180 5.27 18.07 -2.47
C LYS A 180 4.14 17.07 -2.28
N VAL A 181 4.42 15.78 -2.34
CA VAL A 181 3.41 14.72 -2.14
C VAL A 181 2.83 14.80 -0.73
N LYS A 182 3.65 14.94 0.31
CA LYS A 182 3.17 15.09 1.70
C LYS A 182 2.24 16.28 1.86
N ARG A 183 2.60 17.43 1.28
CA ARG A 183 1.72 18.61 1.27
C ARG A 183 0.36 18.29 0.64
N LEU A 184 0.35 17.69 -0.55
CA LEU A 184 -0.89 17.32 -1.25
C LEU A 184 -1.69 16.28 -0.46
N LEU A 185 -1.04 15.30 0.17
CA LEU A 185 -1.74 14.30 0.99
C LEU A 185 -2.46 14.96 2.16
N LYS A 186 -1.84 15.90 2.89
CA LYS A 186 -2.49 16.63 3.98
C LYS A 186 -3.67 17.49 3.52
N GLU A 187 -3.59 18.05 2.31
CA GLU A 187 -4.70 18.80 1.70
C GLU A 187 -5.87 17.89 1.27
N ARG A 188 -5.58 16.63 0.92
CA ARG A 188 -6.52 15.73 0.23
C ARG A 188 -7.11 14.64 1.10
N ILE A 189 -6.44 14.26 2.19
CA ILE A 189 -6.96 13.29 3.15
C ILE A 189 -7.98 14.02 4.02
N LYS A 190 -9.27 13.77 3.74
CA LYS A 190 -10.37 14.46 4.44
C LYS A 190 -10.97 13.62 5.57
N GLU A 191 -10.93 12.29 5.45
CA GLU A 191 -11.51 11.36 6.43
C GLU A 191 -10.66 10.08 6.51
N VAL A 192 -10.58 9.52 7.71
CA VAL A 192 -9.81 8.30 8.05
C VAL A 192 -10.72 7.31 8.78
#